data_AF-A0A5M4BBM5-F1
#
_entry.id   AF-A0A5M4BBM5-F1
#
_cell.length_a   1.000
_cell.length_b   1.000
_cell.length_c   1.000
_cell.angle_alpha   90.00
_cell.angle_beta   90.00
_cell.angle_gamma   90.00
#
_symmetry.space_group_name_H-M   'P 1'
#
loop_
_entity.id
_entity.type
_entity.pdbx_description
1 polymer ?
#
loop_
_entity_poly.entity_id
_entity_poly.type
_entity_poly.pdbx_seq_one_letter_code
_entity_poly.pdbx_strand_id
1 'polypeptide(L)'
;MKKDDILICSELSRLGRNLLMIMEILNECMNRDIQVWTIKDNYRLGSDINSKVLAFAFGLSAEIERNLISQRTKEALARKKAEGVILGRPKGRKSSKTKLTGQEKQIKELLDKKVSYSAIGRILGVHRLTVSTFVRERIVAG
;
A
#
# COMPACT_ATOMS: atom_id res chain seq x y z
N MET A 1 2.75 -27.47 5.18
CA MET A 1 1.57 -28.24 5.59
C MET A 1 1.61 -29.60 4.91
N LYS A 2 1.11 -30.63 5.58
CA LYS A 2 1.04 -32.02 5.13
C LYS A 2 -0.43 -32.41 4.93
N LYS A 3 -0.65 -33.53 4.27
CA LYS A 3 -1.97 -34.15 4.13
C LYS A 3 -2.66 -34.27 5.50
N ASP A 4 -3.95 -33.98 5.53
CA ASP A 4 -4.84 -33.97 6.71
C ASP A 4 -4.61 -32.81 7.71
N ASP A 5 -3.70 -31.87 7.43
CA ASP A 5 -3.62 -30.62 8.19
C ASP A 5 -4.87 -29.74 7.95
N ILE A 6 -5.21 -28.91 8.94
CA ILE A 6 -6.33 -27.95 8.85
C ILE A 6 -5.78 -26.51 8.95
N LEU A 7 -5.99 -25.73 7.90
CA LEU A 7 -5.74 -24.28 7.89
C LEU A 7 -6.97 -23.55 8.42
N ILE A 8 -6.87 -22.96 9.60
CA ILE A 8 -7.94 -22.17 10.22
C ILE A 8 -7.68 -20.68 10.02
N CYS A 9 -8.67 -19.94 9.51
CA CYS A 9 -8.61 -18.50 9.37
C CYS A 9 -9.95 -17.84 9.75
N SER A 10 -9.96 -16.53 9.98
CA SER A 10 -11.20 -15.84 10.37
C SER A 10 -12.19 -15.71 9.20
N GLU A 11 -11.70 -15.46 7.98
CA GLU A 11 -12.45 -15.28 6.73
C GLU A 11 -11.49 -15.48 5.55
N LEU A 12 -12.00 -15.87 4.36
CA LEU A 12 -11.15 -16.16 3.18
C LEU A 12 -10.26 -14.97 2.77
N SER A 13 -10.74 -13.74 2.99
CA SER A 13 -10.01 -12.52 2.67
C SER A 13 -8.68 -12.36 3.42
N ARG A 14 -8.43 -13.16 4.47
CA ARG A 14 -7.17 -13.16 5.22
C ARG A 14 -6.09 -14.07 4.64
N LEU A 15 -6.42 -14.91 3.67
CA LEU A 15 -5.46 -15.82 3.05
C LEU A 15 -4.54 -15.10 2.04
N GLY A 16 -4.97 -13.98 1.45
CA GLY A 16 -4.19 -13.30 0.42
C GLY A 16 -4.56 -11.84 0.21
N ARG A 17 -3.69 -11.11 -0.51
CA ARG A 17 -3.87 -9.67 -0.79
C ARG A 17 -4.81 -9.40 -1.96
N ASN A 18 -4.99 -10.39 -2.81
CA ASN A 18 -5.92 -10.40 -3.92
C ASN A 18 -6.53 -11.80 -4.02
N LEU A 19 -7.58 -11.90 -4.82
CA LEU A 19 -8.39 -13.11 -4.90
C LEU A 19 -7.68 -14.25 -5.60
N LEU A 20 -6.89 -13.95 -6.63
CA LEU A 20 -6.03 -14.93 -7.31
C LEU A 20 -5.11 -15.66 -6.31
N MET A 21 -4.45 -14.90 -5.42
CA MET A 21 -3.58 -15.46 -4.39
C MET A 21 -4.35 -16.33 -3.39
N ILE A 22 -5.57 -15.93 -3.02
CA ILE A 22 -6.45 -16.76 -2.17
C ILE A 22 -6.78 -18.07 -2.90
N MET A 23 -7.13 -18.01 -4.17
CA MET A 23 -7.45 -19.18 -4.99
C MET A 23 -6.25 -20.10 -5.20
N GLU A 24 -5.05 -19.56 -5.40
CA GLU A 24 -3.80 -20.33 -5.46
C GLU A 24 -3.57 -21.11 -4.16
N ILE A 25 -3.73 -20.44 -3.01
CA ILE A 25 -3.58 -21.07 -1.69
C ILE A 25 -4.63 -22.17 -1.49
N LEU A 26 -5.89 -21.91 -1.85
CA LEU A 26 -6.96 -22.91 -1.76
C LEU A 26 -6.67 -24.10 -2.69
N ASN A 27 -6.22 -23.86 -3.92
CA ASN A 27 -5.85 -24.91 -4.87
C ASN A 27 -4.67 -25.75 -4.39
N GLU A 28 -3.64 -25.12 -3.81
CA GLU A 28 -2.52 -25.84 -3.20
C GLU A 28 -3.00 -26.70 -2.03
N CYS A 29 -3.86 -26.16 -1.16
CA CYS A 29 -4.43 -26.92 -0.06
C CYS A 29 -5.23 -28.14 -0.57
N MET A 30 -6.06 -27.97 -1.60
CA MET A 30 -6.81 -29.08 -2.19
C MET A 30 -5.91 -30.17 -2.79
N ASN A 31 -4.88 -29.79 -3.55
CA ASN A 31 -3.99 -30.75 -4.20
C ASN A 31 -3.15 -31.56 -3.21
N ARG A 32 -3.03 -31.07 -1.97
CA ARG A 32 -2.27 -31.68 -0.89
C ARG A 32 -3.16 -32.34 0.17
N ASP A 33 -4.47 -32.47 -0.08
CA ASP A 33 -5.46 -32.98 0.88
C ASP A 33 -5.43 -32.23 2.23
N ILE A 34 -5.30 -30.90 2.18
CA ILE A 34 -5.33 -30.01 3.34
C ILE A 34 -6.71 -29.38 3.43
N GLN A 35 -7.28 -29.37 4.63
CA GLN A 35 -8.58 -28.73 4.88
C GLN A 35 -8.42 -27.24 5.16
N VAL A 36 -9.36 -26.42 4.71
CA VAL A 36 -9.37 -24.97 4.99
C VAL A 36 -10.69 -24.58 5.64
N TRP A 37 -10.62 -24.04 6.86
CA TRP A 37 -11.78 -23.68 7.67
C TRP A 37 -11.80 -22.18 7.93
N THR A 38 -12.95 -21.54 7.71
CA THR A 38 -13.18 -20.14 8.12
C THR A 38 -14.17 -20.06 9.28
N ILE A 39 -13.89 -19.17 10.23
CA ILE A 39 -14.73 -19.01 11.44
C ILE A 39 -15.97 -18.16 11.15
N LYS A 40 -15.81 -17.01 10.46
CA LYS A 40 -16.91 -16.07 10.20
C LYS A 40 -17.88 -16.58 9.14
N ASP A 41 -17.33 -17.16 8.06
CA ASP A 41 -18.13 -17.58 6.91
C ASP A 41 -18.57 -19.05 7.04
N ASN A 42 -18.18 -19.74 8.12
CA ASN A 42 -18.35 -21.18 8.36
C ASN A 42 -17.99 -22.03 7.12
N TYR A 43 -16.99 -21.58 6.36
CA TYR A 43 -16.58 -22.21 5.11
C TYR A 43 -15.65 -23.38 5.41
N ARG A 44 -15.91 -24.54 4.80
CA ARG A 44 -15.09 -25.76 4.95
C ARG A 44 -14.72 -26.30 3.57
N LEU A 45 -13.46 -26.15 3.21
CA LEU A 45 -12.86 -26.77 2.04
C LEU A 45 -12.38 -28.17 2.43
N GLY A 46 -13.02 -29.22 1.91
CA GLY A 46 -12.58 -30.58 2.24
C GLY A 46 -13.44 -31.75 1.77
N SER A 47 -14.74 -31.58 1.42
CA SER A 47 -15.60 -32.74 1.14
C SER A 47 -16.39 -32.72 -0.17
N ASP A 48 -16.72 -31.56 -0.76
CA ASP A 48 -17.66 -31.50 -1.89
C ASP A 48 -17.21 -30.58 -3.04
N ILE A 49 -17.39 -31.04 -4.28
CA ILE A 49 -17.13 -30.31 -5.53
C ILE A 49 -17.89 -28.98 -5.58
N ASN A 50 -19.09 -28.92 -5.00
CA ASN A 50 -19.92 -27.71 -4.96
C ASN A 50 -19.24 -26.55 -4.21
N SER A 51 -18.53 -26.84 -3.12
CA SER A 51 -17.78 -25.83 -2.36
C SER A 51 -16.61 -25.24 -3.14
N LYS A 52 -16.01 -26.05 -4.05
CA LYS A 52 -14.91 -25.64 -4.93
C LYS A 52 -15.41 -24.73 -6.06
N VAL A 53 -16.54 -25.08 -6.68
CA VAL A 53 -17.16 -24.27 -7.76
C VAL A 53 -17.66 -22.93 -7.22
N LEU A 54 -18.30 -22.92 -6.05
CA LEU A 54 -18.75 -21.67 -5.42
C LEU A 54 -17.58 -20.75 -5.07
N ALA A 55 -16.47 -21.28 -4.52
CA ALA A 55 -15.28 -20.48 -4.27
C ALA A 55 -14.68 -19.91 -5.57
N PHE A 56 -14.66 -20.69 -6.65
CA PHE A 56 -14.22 -20.21 -7.96
C PHE A 56 -15.12 -19.10 -8.52
N ALA A 57 -16.45 -19.25 -8.43
CA ALA A 57 -17.40 -18.26 -8.90
C ALA A 57 -17.32 -16.94 -8.11
N PHE A 58 -17.25 -17.00 -6.78
CA PHE A 58 -17.02 -15.81 -5.95
C PHE A 58 -15.63 -15.20 -6.20
N GLY A 59 -14.64 -16.07 -6.46
CA GLY A 59 -13.30 -15.74 -6.94
C GLY A 59 -13.31 -14.83 -8.17
N LEU A 60 -13.97 -15.28 -9.22
CA LEU A 60 -14.10 -14.53 -10.46
C LEU A 60 -14.91 -13.24 -10.26
N SER A 61 -16.01 -13.31 -9.51
CA SER A 61 -16.88 -12.15 -9.28
C SER A 61 -16.16 -10.99 -8.60
N ALA A 62 -15.39 -11.25 -7.53
CA ALA A 62 -14.69 -10.17 -6.84
C ALA A 62 -13.43 -9.67 -7.57
N GLU A 63 -12.84 -10.47 -8.46
CA GLU A 63 -11.82 -9.97 -9.41
C GLU A 63 -12.43 -9.03 -10.44
N ILE A 64 -13.57 -9.43 -11.04
CA ILE A 64 -14.32 -8.61 -11.99
C ILE A 64 -14.70 -7.28 -11.33
N GLU A 65 -15.26 -7.28 -10.12
CA GLU A 65 -15.66 -6.05 -9.44
C GLU A 65 -14.44 -5.13 -9.17
N ARG A 66 -13.30 -5.70 -8.75
CA ARG A 66 -12.07 -4.92 -8.55
C ARG A 66 -11.59 -4.28 -9.87
N ASN A 67 -11.63 -5.03 -10.96
CA ASN A 67 -11.28 -4.54 -12.28
C ASN A 67 -12.24 -3.43 -12.74
N LEU A 68 -13.54 -3.60 -12.51
CA LEU A 68 -14.57 -2.58 -12.80
C LEU A 68 -14.34 -1.29 -11.99
N ILE A 69 -14.02 -1.39 -10.69
CA ILE A 69 -13.69 -0.21 -9.86
C ILE A 69 -12.45 0.51 -10.41
N SER A 70 -11.40 -0.24 -10.75
CA SER A 70 -10.18 0.33 -11.34
C SER A 70 -10.48 1.01 -12.67
N GLN A 71 -11.27 0.37 -13.53
CA GLN A 71 -11.67 0.87 -14.83
C GLN A 71 -12.47 2.18 -14.70
N ARG A 72 -13.52 2.20 -13.87
CA ARG A 72 -14.33 3.41 -13.60
C ARG A 72 -13.46 4.56 -13.11
N THR A 73 -12.48 4.28 -12.24
CA THR A 73 -11.56 5.30 -11.73
C THR A 73 -10.66 5.86 -12.84
N LYS A 74 -10.10 4.98 -13.68
CA LYS A 74 -9.26 5.38 -14.82
C LYS A 74 -10.04 6.19 -15.85
N GLU A 75 -11.26 5.78 -16.18
CA GLU A 75 -12.16 6.50 -17.09
C GLU A 75 -12.52 7.88 -16.54
N ALA A 76 -12.85 7.97 -15.25
CA ALA A 76 -13.12 9.25 -14.59
C ALA A 76 -11.90 10.18 -14.60
N LEU A 77 -10.70 9.65 -14.37
CA LEU A 77 -9.45 10.42 -14.45
C LEU A 77 -9.16 10.85 -15.89
N ALA A 78 -9.32 9.97 -16.88
CA ALA A 78 -9.12 10.29 -18.29
C ALA A 78 -10.05 11.42 -18.74
N ARG A 79 -11.33 11.37 -18.35
CA ARG A 79 -12.30 12.45 -18.60
C ARG A 79 -11.85 13.77 -17.96
N LYS A 80 -11.50 13.78 -16.66
CA LYS A 80 -11.00 15.00 -15.99
C LYS A 80 -9.76 15.57 -16.66
N LYS A 81 -8.86 14.71 -17.13
CA LYS A 81 -7.67 15.13 -17.87
C LYS A 81 -8.05 15.77 -19.22
N ALA A 82 -9.02 15.21 -19.94
CA ALA A 82 -9.53 15.78 -21.18
C ALA A 82 -10.24 17.13 -20.97
N GLU A 83 -10.91 17.31 -19.83
CA GLU A 83 -11.48 18.59 -19.37
C GLU A 83 -10.41 19.62 -18.92
N GLY A 84 -9.12 19.28 -19.01
CA GLY A 84 -8.01 20.18 -18.67
C GLY A 84 -7.63 20.19 -17.18
N VAL A 85 -8.20 19.32 -16.35
CA VAL A 85 -7.82 19.21 -14.93
C VAL A 85 -6.42 18.60 -14.82
N ILE A 86 -5.51 19.33 -14.16
CA ILE A 86 -4.16 18.83 -13.85
C ILE A 86 -4.28 17.75 -12.76
N LEU A 87 -4.11 16.49 -13.16
CA LEU A 87 -4.07 15.37 -12.24
C LEU A 87 -2.71 15.28 -11.52
N GLY A 88 -2.73 14.84 -10.26
CA GLY A 88 -1.53 14.68 -9.45
C GLY A 88 -0.98 16.00 -8.91
N ARG A 89 0.31 16.01 -8.57
CA ARG A 89 0.97 17.19 -7.99
C ARG A 89 1.29 18.21 -9.09
N PRO A 90 0.87 19.47 -8.98
CA PRO A 90 1.18 20.49 -9.98
C PRO A 90 2.68 20.65 -10.22
N LYS A 91 3.06 20.87 -11.48
CA LYS A 91 4.46 21.06 -11.90
C LYS A 91 5.07 22.25 -11.14
N GLY A 92 6.27 22.05 -10.58
CA GLY A 92 6.97 23.08 -9.82
C GLY A 92 6.48 23.31 -8.38
N ARG A 93 5.35 22.72 -7.97
CA ARG A 93 4.85 22.87 -6.59
C ARG A 93 5.75 22.10 -5.63
N LYS A 94 6.51 22.81 -4.78
CA LYS A 94 7.25 22.20 -3.65
C LYS A 94 6.28 21.73 -2.57
N SER A 95 6.70 20.76 -1.74
CA SER A 95 5.84 20.26 -0.67
C SER A 95 5.61 21.38 0.33
N SER A 96 4.36 21.62 0.72
CA SER A 96 4.05 22.65 1.72
C SER A 96 4.69 22.33 3.06
N LYS A 97 4.72 21.04 3.41
CA LYS A 97 5.39 20.50 4.59
C LYS A 97 6.46 19.50 4.18
N THR A 98 7.62 19.59 4.81
CA THR A 98 8.74 18.66 4.68
C THR A 98 9.10 18.13 6.07
N LYS A 99 9.98 17.13 6.15
CA LYS A 99 10.43 16.54 7.44
C LYS A 99 11.02 17.57 8.41
N LEU A 100 11.55 18.68 7.90
CA LEU A 100 12.19 19.74 8.69
C LEU A 100 11.29 20.97 8.87
N THR A 101 10.05 20.94 8.41
CA THR A 101 9.10 22.03 8.64
C THR A 101 8.80 22.16 10.13
N GLY A 102 8.95 23.36 10.68
CA GLY A 102 8.87 23.63 12.13
C GLY A 102 10.22 23.57 12.86
N GLN A 103 11.30 23.15 12.18
CA GLN A 103 12.66 23.07 12.74
C GLN A 103 13.55 24.26 12.32
N GLU A 104 12.97 25.31 11.73
CA GLU A 104 13.71 26.41 11.10
C GLU A 104 14.59 27.15 12.11
N LYS A 105 14.06 27.42 13.31
CA LYS A 105 14.79 28.13 14.37
C LYS A 105 15.99 27.31 14.86
N GLN A 106 15.78 26.03 15.16
CA GLN A 106 16.84 25.13 15.61
C GLN A 106 17.93 24.96 14.55
N ILE A 107 17.55 24.85 13.26
CA ILE A 107 18.51 24.77 12.16
C ILE A 107 19.31 26.08 12.06
N LYS A 108 18.69 27.25 12.18
CA LYS A 108 19.39 28.55 12.18
C LYS A 108 20.41 28.64 13.32
N GLU A 109 20.01 28.31 14.55
CA GLU A 109 20.92 28.33 15.71
C GLU A 109 22.13 27.39 15.54
N LEU A 110 21.93 26.21 14.94
CA LEU A 110 23.02 25.27 14.64
C LEU A 110 23.94 25.79 13.53
N LEU A 111 23.39 26.51 12.55
CA LEU A 111 24.19 27.14 11.49
C LEU A 111 25.02 28.32 12.00
N ASP A 112 24.47 29.13 12.90
CA ASP A 112 25.18 30.24 13.53
C ASP A 112 26.37 29.73 14.36
N LYS A 113 26.22 28.57 14.98
CA LYS A 113 27.29 27.82 15.65
C LYS A 113 28.26 27.10 14.69
N LYS A 114 28.14 27.33 13.37
CA LYS A 114 28.95 26.72 12.31
C LYS A 114 28.92 25.18 12.29
N VAL A 115 27.83 24.58 12.74
CA VAL A 115 27.66 23.11 12.69
C VAL A 115 27.46 22.66 11.25
N SER A 116 28.19 21.62 10.82
CA SER A 116 28.09 21.10 9.46
C SER A 116 26.71 20.48 9.16
N TYR A 117 26.25 20.56 7.90
CA TYR A 117 24.99 19.94 7.47
C TYR A 117 24.89 18.43 7.78
N SER A 118 26.02 17.73 7.77
CA SER A 118 26.07 16.31 8.14
C SER A 118 25.79 16.08 9.62
N ALA A 119 26.30 16.95 10.50
CA ALA A 119 26.01 16.88 11.93
C ALA A 119 24.57 17.29 12.24
N ILE A 120 24.06 18.35 11.58
CA ILE A 120 22.64 18.75 11.69
C ILE A 120 21.72 17.60 11.26
N GLY A 121 22.05 16.92 10.14
CA GLY A 121 21.28 15.78 9.68
C GLY A 121 21.24 14.64 10.69
N ARG A 122 22.37 14.34 11.34
CA ARG A 122 22.42 13.35 12.43
C ARG A 122 21.57 13.75 13.64
N ILE A 123 21.62 15.02 14.05
CA ILE A 123 20.83 15.55 15.18
C ILE A 123 19.33 15.45 14.88
N LEU A 124 18.91 15.75 13.65
CA LEU A 124 17.50 15.80 13.25
C LEU A 124 16.99 14.50 12.59
N GLY A 125 17.80 13.45 12.57
CA GLY A 125 17.40 12.14 12.02
C GLY A 125 17.12 12.15 10.50
N VAL A 126 17.78 13.02 9.74
CA VAL A 126 17.61 13.12 8.28
C VAL A 126 18.94 13.08 7.54
N HIS A 127 18.90 12.72 6.25
CA HIS A 127 20.09 12.75 5.41
C HIS A 127 20.59 14.20 5.23
N ARG A 128 21.91 14.40 5.17
CA ARG A 128 22.54 15.74 5.01
C ARG A 128 22.01 16.54 3.81
N LEU A 129 21.60 15.85 2.73
CA LEU A 129 21.01 16.49 1.55
C LEU A 129 19.63 17.07 1.85
N THR A 130 18.86 16.47 2.75
CA THR A 130 17.57 17.01 3.20
C THR A 130 17.79 18.33 3.93
N VAL A 131 18.82 18.41 4.79
CA VAL A 131 19.21 19.65 5.47
C VAL A 131 19.66 20.71 4.46
N SER A 132 20.62 20.38 3.59
CA SER A 132 21.14 21.32 2.59
C SER A 132 20.04 21.85 1.66
N THR A 133 19.15 20.97 1.18
CA THR A 133 18.03 21.37 0.33
C THR A 133 17.06 22.25 1.09
N PHE A 134 16.73 21.91 2.34
CA PHE A 134 15.83 22.70 3.17
C PHE A 134 16.39 24.10 3.47
N VAL A 135 17.67 24.20 3.83
CA VAL A 135 18.35 25.47 4.08
C VAL A 135 18.33 26.35 2.83
N ARG A 136 18.75 25.80 1.68
CA ARG A 136 18.76 26.52 0.41
C ARG A 136 17.38 27.02 0.01
N GLU A 137 16.35 26.19 0.18
CA GLU A 137 15.01 26.50 -0.34
C GLU A 137 14.11 27.28 0.62
N ARG A 138 14.39 27.27 1.93
CA ARG A 138 13.47 27.79 2.96
C ARG A 138 14.11 28.71 3.99
N ILE A 139 15.45 28.73 4.09
CA ILE A 139 16.17 29.60 5.04
C ILE A 139 16.94 30.70 4.31
N VAL A 140 17.53 30.40 3.15
CA VAL A 140 18.33 31.35 2.35
C VAL A 140 17.53 31.99 1.22
N ALA A 141 16.59 31.27 0.62
CA ALA A 141 15.77 31.76 -0.51
C ALA A 141 14.41 32.37 -0.09
N GLY A 142 14.17 32.53 1.21
CA GLY A 142 13.02 33.25 1.76
C GLY A 142 13.51 34.42 2.59
#